data_AF-A0A2R5L276-F1
#
_entry.id   AF-A0A2R5L276-F1
#
_cell.length_a   1.000
_cell.length_b   1.000
_cell.length_c   1.000
_cell.angle_alpha   90.00
_cell.angle_beta   90.00
_cell.angle_gamma   90.00
#
_symmetry.space_group_name_H-M   'P 1'
#
loop_
_entity.id
_entity.type
_entity.pdbx_description
1 polymer ?
#
loop_
_entity_poly.entity_id
_entity_poly.type
_entity_poly.pdbx_seq_one_letter_code
_entity_poly.pdbx_strand_id
1 'polypeptide(L)'
;VMQAVFSTLFFFATIPLFDGWLLVGYATFYTMAPVFSLVLDEDVSEQTVMLFPQLYQYLQKGRPLSAKTFSIWIFKSVYQGGVIMWLSIALFHEHFINIVAITFTALIFSELLNVATEITTWNYRMITAELSSLALYVISVFVLTEYFDRTFVTSASFFWKTLAITTVSCVPVWFARCIHRRIHPPLHAKIKADD
;
A
#
# COMPACT_ATOMS: atom_id res chain seq x y z
N VAL A 1 -10.92 3.30 -7.18
CA VAL A 1 -10.55 4.71 -7.50
C VAL A 1 -9.88 4.80 -8.86
N MET A 2 -8.73 4.15 -9.09
CA MET A 2 -8.04 4.19 -10.38
C MET A 2 -8.95 3.81 -11.57
N GLN A 3 -9.70 2.71 -11.46
CA GLN A 3 -10.67 2.32 -12.48
C GLN A 3 -11.72 3.42 -12.77
N ALA A 4 -12.23 4.09 -11.73
CA ALA A 4 -13.23 5.13 -11.90
C ALA A 4 -12.65 6.34 -12.63
N VAL A 5 -11.44 6.77 -12.24
CA VAL A 5 -10.71 7.86 -12.90
C VAL A 5 -10.40 7.50 -14.35
N PHE A 6 -9.95 6.27 -14.61
CA PHE A 6 -9.70 5.76 -15.96
C PHE A 6 -10.97 5.78 -16.80
N SER A 7 -12.09 5.24 -16.29
CA SER A 7 -13.38 5.26 -17.00
C SER A 7 -13.85 6.68 -17.34
N THR A 8 -13.60 7.68 -16.49
CA THR A 8 -13.93 9.08 -16.81
C THR A 8 -13.19 9.60 -18.05
N LEU A 9 -11.97 9.15 -18.33
CA LEU A 9 -11.21 9.54 -19.53
C LEU A 9 -11.83 8.98 -20.81
N PHE A 10 -12.51 7.83 -20.70
CA PHE A 10 -13.16 7.15 -21.81
C PHE A 10 -14.67 7.40 -21.83
N PHE A 11 -15.13 8.58 -21.39
CA PHE A 11 -16.56 8.94 -21.38
C PHE A 11 -17.44 7.91 -20.65
N PHE A 12 -16.92 7.35 -19.55
CA PHE A 12 -17.54 6.29 -18.74
C PHE A 12 -17.76 4.96 -19.49
N ALA A 13 -16.97 4.69 -20.53
CA ALA A 13 -16.92 3.37 -21.14
C ALA A 13 -16.42 2.30 -20.14
N THR A 14 -16.95 1.09 -20.29
CA THR A 14 -16.67 -0.07 -19.43
C THR A 14 -15.39 -0.80 -19.85
N ILE A 15 -14.30 -0.05 -20.05
CA ILE A 15 -13.00 -0.62 -20.37
C ILE A 15 -12.26 -0.92 -19.06
N PRO A 16 -11.90 -2.18 -18.77
CA PRO A 16 -11.14 -2.50 -17.58
C PRO A 16 -9.73 -1.91 -17.70
N LEU A 17 -9.25 -1.24 -16.64
CA LEU A 17 -7.87 -0.78 -16.54
C LEU A 17 -6.91 -1.95 -16.33
N PHE A 18 -7.30 -2.93 -15.51
CA PHE A 18 -6.51 -4.12 -15.22
C PHE A 18 -7.24 -5.36 -15.70
N ASP A 19 -6.51 -6.21 -16.43
CA ASP A 19 -7.03 -7.48 -16.90
C ASP A 19 -7.25 -8.49 -15.77
N GLY A 20 -8.06 -9.50 -16.05
CA GLY A 20 -8.48 -10.52 -15.07
C GLY A 20 -7.31 -11.23 -14.38
N TRP A 21 -6.27 -11.62 -15.14
CA TRP A 21 -5.09 -12.27 -14.56
C TRP A 21 -4.29 -11.35 -13.64
N LEU A 22 -4.22 -10.05 -13.95
CA LEU A 22 -3.57 -9.07 -13.08
C LEU A 22 -4.37 -8.84 -11.80
N LEU A 23 -5.71 -8.78 -11.89
CA LEU A 23 -6.58 -8.65 -10.71
C LEU A 23 -6.50 -9.88 -9.80
N VAL A 24 -6.47 -11.08 -10.38
CA VAL A 24 -6.24 -12.31 -9.61
C VAL A 24 -4.88 -12.25 -8.93
N GLY A 25 -3.81 -11.95 -9.68
CA GLY A 25 -2.46 -11.80 -9.15
C GLY A 25 -2.38 -10.82 -7.98
N TYR A 26 -3.00 -9.64 -8.15
CA TYR A 26 -3.08 -8.60 -7.12
C TYR A 26 -3.74 -9.12 -5.85
N ALA A 27 -4.94 -9.69 -5.97
CA ALA A 27 -5.79 -10.05 -4.85
C ALA A 27 -5.38 -11.34 -4.14
N THR A 28 -4.56 -12.21 -4.76
CA THR A 28 -4.19 -13.50 -4.17
C THR A 28 -2.70 -13.63 -3.88
N PHE A 29 -1.82 -13.20 -4.79
CA PHE A 29 -0.38 -13.47 -4.69
C PHE A 29 0.42 -12.26 -4.22
N TYR A 30 0.16 -11.07 -4.76
CA TYR A 30 1.07 -9.93 -4.57
C TYR A 30 0.81 -9.15 -3.27
N THR A 31 -0.41 -9.18 -2.72
CA THR A 31 -0.75 -8.36 -1.55
C THR A 31 -1.21 -9.15 -0.32
N MET A 32 -1.59 -10.42 -0.48
CA MET A 32 -2.19 -11.17 0.64
C MET A 32 -1.20 -11.57 1.72
N ALA A 33 -0.02 -12.08 1.36
CA ALA A 33 0.94 -12.56 2.35
C ALA A 33 1.42 -11.45 3.31
N PRO A 34 1.78 -10.23 2.85
CA PRO A 34 2.12 -9.12 3.73
C PRO A 34 0.96 -8.72 4.64
N VAL A 35 -0.26 -8.61 4.10
CA VAL A 35 -1.45 -8.26 4.90
C VAL A 35 -1.74 -9.30 5.98
N PHE A 36 -1.64 -10.59 5.67
CA PHE A 36 -1.80 -11.65 6.69
C PHE A 36 -0.68 -11.63 7.72
N SER A 37 0.53 -11.23 7.34
CA SER A 37 1.64 -11.14 8.29
C SER A 37 1.41 -10.09 9.38
N LEU A 38 0.59 -9.05 9.12
CA LEU A 38 0.19 -8.06 10.12
C LEU A 38 -0.65 -8.64 11.27
N VAL A 39 -1.30 -9.78 11.07
CA VAL A 39 -2.04 -10.48 12.14
C VAL A 39 -1.08 -10.97 13.23
N LEU A 40 0.19 -11.18 12.89
CA LEU A 40 1.25 -11.60 13.80
C LEU A 40 2.02 -10.41 14.39
N ASP A 41 1.60 -9.17 14.15
CA ASP A 41 2.24 -7.98 14.73
C ASP A 41 1.76 -7.76 16.17
N GLU A 42 2.71 -7.53 17.06
CA GLU A 42 2.48 -7.33 18.48
C GLU A 42 3.03 -5.96 18.91
N ASP A 43 2.14 -5.01 19.20
CA ASP A 43 2.55 -3.66 19.62
C ASP A 43 3.23 -3.67 21.01
N VAL A 44 2.84 -4.60 21.89
CA VAL A 44 3.27 -4.70 23.30
C VAL A 44 3.36 -6.19 23.69
N SER A 45 4.38 -6.55 24.48
CA SER A 45 4.54 -7.93 24.96
C SER A 45 3.47 -8.33 25.97
N GLU A 46 3.17 -9.63 26.04
CA GLU A 46 2.17 -10.19 26.96
C GLU A 46 2.43 -9.81 28.43
N GLN A 47 3.70 -9.84 28.86
CA GLN A 47 4.09 -9.47 30.22
C GLN A 47 3.74 -8.01 30.56
N THR A 48 3.97 -7.08 29.64
CA THR A 48 3.64 -5.67 29.83
C THR A 48 2.12 -5.45 29.84
N VAL A 49 1.36 -6.20 29.03
CA VAL A 49 -0.11 -6.14 29.06
C VAL A 49 -0.66 -6.59 30.42
N MET A 50 -0.09 -7.64 31.00
CA MET A 50 -0.48 -8.14 32.33
C MET A 50 -0.12 -7.15 33.45
N LEU A 51 1.00 -6.43 33.33
CA LEU A 51 1.39 -5.39 34.27
C LEU A 51 0.48 -4.15 34.19
N PHE A 52 0.02 -3.80 32.99
CA PHE A 52 -0.80 -2.61 32.73
C PHE A 52 -2.18 -2.96 32.12
N PRO A 53 -3.13 -3.50 32.91
CA PRO A 53 -4.46 -3.89 32.42
C PRO A 53 -5.30 -2.72 31.87
N GLN A 54 -4.89 -1.49 32.16
CA GLN A 54 -5.49 -0.26 31.62
C GLN A 54 -5.39 -0.19 30.09
N LEU A 55 -4.36 -0.79 29.48
CA LEU A 55 -4.20 -0.89 28.03
C LEU A 55 -5.39 -1.61 27.39
N TYR A 56 -5.82 -2.71 28.00
CA TYR A 56 -6.96 -3.49 27.53
C TYR A 56 -8.28 -2.71 27.67
N GLN A 57 -8.49 -2.04 28.81
CA GLN A 57 -9.68 -1.20 29.04
C GLN A 57 -9.77 -0.03 28.03
N TYR A 58 -8.63 0.49 27.55
CA TYR A 58 -8.60 1.51 26.52
C TYR A 58 -9.11 0.98 25.17
N LEU A 59 -8.71 -0.23 24.78
CA LEU A 59 -9.14 -0.87 23.53
C LEU A 59 -10.64 -1.15 23.50
N GLN A 60 -11.23 -1.54 24.64
CA GLN A 60 -12.68 -1.77 24.77
C GLN A 60 -13.53 -0.53 24.46
N LYS A 61 -12.96 0.67 24.50
CA LYS A 61 -13.66 1.92 24.16
C LYS A 61 -13.87 2.10 22.64
N GLY A 62 -13.40 1.17 21.81
CA GLY A 62 -13.62 1.16 20.35
C GLY A 62 -12.99 2.34 19.61
N ARG A 63 -12.05 3.06 20.24
CA ARG A 63 -11.39 4.23 19.65
C ARG A 63 -10.56 3.92 18.40
N PRO A 64 -9.85 2.77 18.30
CA PRO A 64 -9.06 2.46 17.10
C PRO A 64 -9.95 2.24 15.86
N LEU A 65 -11.08 1.54 16.01
CA LEU A 65 -11.99 1.18 14.93
C LEU A 65 -13.29 2.01 15.00
N SER A 66 -13.14 3.30 14.71
CA SER A 66 -14.27 4.24 14.67
C SER A 66 -14.58 4.66 13.22
N ALA A 67 -15.81 5.13 12.97
CA ALA A 67 -16.20 5.74 11.71
C ALA A 67 -15.23 6.86 11.27
N LYS A 68 -14.64 7.59 12.24
CA LYS A 68 -13.60 8.58 11.95
C LYS A 68 -12.36 7.94 11.30
N THR A 69 -11.85 6.85 11.88
CA THR A 69 -10.68 6.13 11.35
C THR A 69 -10.98 5.55 9.97
N PHE A 70 -12.16 4.96 9.81
CA PHE A 70 -12.62 4.42 8.53
C PHE A 70 -12.71 5.51 7.44
N SER A 71 -13.27 6.67 7.74
CA SER A 71 -13.30 7.80 6.80
C SER A 71 -11.89 8.26 6.41
N ILE A 72 -10.95 8.33 7.36
CA ILE A 72 -9.55 8.66 7.06
C ILE A 72 -8.94 7.63 6.09
N TRP A 73 -9.21 6.34 6.28
CA TRP A 73 -8.76 5.30 5.35
C TRP A 73 -9.34 5.48 3.95
N ILE A 74 -10.63 5.79 3.82
CA ILE A 74 -11.26 6.08 2.53
C ILE A 74 -10.55 7.25 1.86
N PHE A 75 -10.36 8.37 2.57
CA PHE A 75 -9.69 9.55 1.99
C PHE A 75 -8.25 9.24 1.56
N LYS A 76 -7.51 8.45 2.35
CA LYS A 76 -6.18 7.97 1.99
C LYS A 76 -6.20 7.12 0.71
N SER A 77 -7.10 6.15 0.60
CA SER A 77 -7.24 5.31 -0.60
C SER A 77 -7.66 6.11 -1.84
N VAL A 78 -8.55 7.09 -1.68
CA VAL A 78 -8.95 8.01 -2.77
C VAL A 78 -7.77 8.86 -3.23
N TYR A 79 -7.01 9.41 -2.29
CA TYR A 79 -5.82 10.18 -2.59
C TYR A 79 -4.77 9.34 -3.33
N GLN A 80 -4.33 8.22 -2.76
CA GLN A 80 -3.29 7.37 -3.35
C GLN A 80 -3.70 6.86 -4.73
N GLY A 81 -4.90 6.30 -4.85
CA GLY A 81 -5.41 5.81 -6.13
C GLY A 81 -5.59 6.92 -7.18
N GLY A 82 -6.02 8.12 -6.76
CA GLY A 82 -6.15 9.26 -7.65
C GLY A 82 -4.80 9.78 -8.14
N VAL A 83 -3.84 9.94 -7.24
CA VAL A 83 -2.47 10.40 -7.54
C VAL A 83 -1.76 9.44 -8.47
N ILE A 84 -1.82 8.12 -8.21
CA ILE A 84 -1.22 7.11 -9.08
C ILE A 84 -1.78 7.24 -10.51
N MET A 85 -3.11 7.33 -10.66
CA MET A 85 -3.72 7.41 -11.98
C MET A 85 -3.38 8.72 -12.69
N TRP A 86 -3.55 9.86 -12.01
CA TRP A 86 -3.32 11.17 -12.59
C TRP A 86 -1.85 11.37 -13.00
N LEU A 87 -0.90 11.00 -12.15
CA LEU A 87 0.53 11.09 -12.48
C LEU A 87 0.95 10.12 -13.58
N SER A 88 0.36 8.91 -13.62
CA SER A 88 0.66 7.95 -14.68
C SER A 88 0.27 8.50 -16.05
N ILE A 89 -0.89 9.15 -16.15
CA ILE A 89 -1.31 9.84 -17.38
C ILE A 89 -0.35 10.99 -17.65
N ALA A 90 -0.10 11.86 -16.66
CA ALA A 90 0.74 13.04 -16.78
C ALA A 90 2.16 12.74 -17.31
N LEU A 91 2.83 11.73 -16.73
CA LEU A 91 4.24 11.39 -17.00
C LEU A 91 4.43 10.47 -18.21
N PHE A 92 3.38 9.79 -18.68
CA PHE A 92 3.47 8.78 -19.74
C PHE A 92 2.44 8.97 -20.86
N HIS A 93 2.05 10.21 -21.15
CA HIS A 93 1.19 10.53 -22.30
C HIS A 93 1.66 9.89 -23.62
N GLU A 94 2.98 9.82 -23.86
CA GLU A 94 3.56 9.23 -25.08
C GLU A 94 3.51 7.68 -25.10
N HIS A 95 3.36 7.04 -23.94
CA HIS A 95 3.34 5.57 -23.79
C HIS A 95 2.03 5.09 -23.15
N PHE A 96 0.91 5.71 -23.52
CA PHE A 96 -0.39 5.38 -22.95
C PHE A 96 -0.77 3.89 -23.09
N ILE A 97 -0.29 3.20 -24.12
CA ILE A 97 -0.50 1.76 -24.31
C ILE A 97 0.03 0.95 -23.12
N ASN A 98 1.12 1.41 -22.49
CA ASN A 98 1.74 0.75 -21.34
C ASN A 98 1.25 1.28 -19.98
N ILE A 99 0.16 2.05 -19.96
CA ILE A 99 -0.38 2.65 -18.74
C ILE A 99 -0.76 1.60 -17.69
N VAL A 100 -1.22 0.43 -18.14
CA VAL A 100 -1.55 -0.71 -17.29
C VAL A 100 -0.33 -1.17 -16.51
N ALA A 101 0.80 -1.39 -17.20
CA ALA A 101 2.05 -1.80 -16.57
C ALA A 101 2.53 -0.78 -15.53
N ILE A 102 2.50 0.51 -15.86
CA ILE A 102 2.95 1.60 -14.97
C ILE A 102 2.07 1.68 -13.72
N THR A 103 0.76 1.83 -13.92
CA THR A 103 -0.20 2.01 -12.83
C THR A 103 -0.25 0.78 -11.93
N PHE A 104 -0.17 -0.43 -12.49
CA PHE A 104 -0.16 -1.67 -11.72
C PHE A 104 1.13 -1.81 -10.89
N THR A 105 2.28 -1.50 -11.47
CA THR A 105 3.56 -1.52 -10.74
C THR A 105 3.56 -0.51 -9.59
N ALA A 106 3.12 0.73 -9.87
CA ALA A 106 3.03 1.78 -8.88
C ALA A 106 2.06 1.42 -7.75
N LEU A 107 0.95 0.74 -8.08
CA LEU A 107 -0.02 0.23 -7.12
C LEU A 107 0.62 -0.82 -6.20
N ILE A 108 1.25 -1.86 -6.76
CA ILE A 108 1.88 -2.92 -5.96
C ILE A 108 2.92 -2.35 -5.01
N PHE A 109 3.82 -1.49 -5.50
CA PHE A 109 4.80 -0.85 -4.62
C PHE A 109 4.15 0.05 -3.56
N SER A 110 3.08 0.76 -3.90
CA SER A 110 2.38 1.59 -2.92
C SER A 110 1.73 0.76 -1.81
N GLU A 111 1.15 -0.40 -2.15
CA GLU A 111 0.55 -1.31 -1.18
C GLU A 111 1.60 -1.99 -0.29
N LEU A 112 2.71 -2.48 -0.87
CA LEU A 112 3.82 -3.06 -0.08
C LEU A 112 4.43 -2.02 0.86
N LEU A 113 4.66 -0.78 0.39
CA LEU A 113 5.11 0.30 1.26
C LEU A 113 4.08 0.65 2.33
N ASN A 114 2.80 0.65 1.99
CA ASN A 114 1.72 0.90 2.95
C ASN A 114 1.75 -0.13 4.08
N VAL A 115 1.87 -1.42 3.76
CA VAL A 115 2.00 -2.51 4.73
C VAL A 115 3.30 -2.39 5.54
N ALA A 116 4.44 -2.20 4.88
CA ALA A 116 5.73 -2.03 5.54
C ALA A 116 5.75 -0.87 6.56
N THR A 117 5.00 0.21 6.31
CA THR A 117 4.86 1.31 7.27
C THR A 117 3.89 1.01 8.41
N GLU A 118 2.96 0.07 8.25
CA GLU A 118 2.05 -0.35 9.32
C GLU A 118 2.72 -1.25 10.36
N ILE A 119 3.70 -2.06 9.96
CA ILE A 119 4.47 -2.93 10.87
C ILE A 119 5.09 -2.12 12.00
N THR A 120 4.80 -2.51 13.25
CA THR A 120 5.42 -1.94 14.44
C THR A 120 6.64 -2.74 14.89
N THR A 121 6.58 -4.07 14.80
CA THR A 121 7.69 -4.96 15.16
C THR A 121 8.13 -5.83 13.98
N TRP A 122 9.39 -5.70 13.56
CA TRP A 122 9.91 -6.46 12.43
C TRP A 122 10.24 -7.90 12.83
N ASN A 123 9.35 -8.82 12.48
CA ASN A 123 9.57 -10.26 12.62
C ASN A 123 10.10 -10.86 11.31
N TYR A 124 10.92 -11.93 11.41
CA TYR A 124 11.45 -12.63 10.22
C TYR A 124 10.35 -13.02 9.23
N ARG A 125 9.20 -13.48 9.74
CA ARG A 125 8.02 -13.86 8.94
C ARG A 125 7.48 -12.71 8.09
N MET A 126 7.46 -11.49 8.62
CA MET A 126 6.98 -10.31 7.90
C MET A 126 7.94 -9.89 6.80
N ILE A 127 9.25 -9.91 7.09
CA ILE A 127 10.29 -9.65 6.08
C ILE A 127 10.15 -10.65 4.94
N THR A 128 10.02 -11.94 5.25
CA THR A 128 9.84 -12.96 4.22
C THR A 128 8.54 -12.79 3.45
N ALA A 129 7.46 -12.33 4.08
CA ALA A 129 6.18 -12.09 3.41
C ALA A 129 6.30 -10.94 2.39
N GLU A 130 6.80 -9.78 2.80
CA GLU A 130 7.08 -8.63 1.94
C GLU A 130 7.99 -8.98 0.76
N LEU A 131 9.14 -9.61 1.05
CA LEU A 131 10.09 -9.99 0.01
C LEU A 131 9.53 -11.05 -0.94
N SER A 132 8.76 -12.02 -0.43
CA SER A 132 8.13 -13.05 -1.27
C SER A 132 7.09 -12.45 -2.21
N SER A 133 6.27 -11.51 -1.74
CA SER A 133 5.29 -10.81 -2.56
C SER A 133 5.95 -9.94 -3.63
N LEU A 134 7.01 -9.22 -3.27
CA LEU A 134 7.81 -8.46 -4.23
C LEU A 134 8.45 -9.40 -5.28
N ALA A 135 9.03 -10.51 -4.86
CA ALA A 135 9.65 -11.48 -5.76
C ALA A 135 8.64 -12.12 -6.71
N LEU A 136 7.47 -12.54 -6.20
CA LEU A 136 6.37 -13.07 -7.02
C LEU A 136 5.91 -12.05 -8.05
N TYR A 137 5.82 -10.78 -7.67
CA TYR A 137 5.47 -9.72 -8.59
C TYR A 137 6.54 -9.53 -9.67
N VAL A 138 7.84 -9.46 -9.32
CA VAL A 138 8.92 -9.34 -10.31
C VAL A 138 8.93 -10.53 -11.27
N ILE A 139 8.75 -11.77 -10.77
CA ILE A 139 8.63 -12.96 -11.62
C ILE A 139 7.44 -12.81 -12.57
N SER A 140 6.29 -12.36 -12.07
CA SER A 140 5.09 -12.18 -12.89
C SER A 140 5.30 -11.20 -14.03
N VAL A 141 6.02 -10.10 -13.81
CA VAL A 141 6.34 -9.10 -14.84
C VAL A 141 7.12 -9.72 -16.01
N PHE A 142 7.99 -10.71 -15.75
CA PHE A 142 8.72 -11.40 -16.81
C PHE A 142 7.92 -12.52 -17.48
N VAL A 143 7.02 -13.18 -16.74
CA VAL A 143 6.20 -14.30 -17.25
C VAL A 143 5.01 -13.79 -18.07
N LEU A 144 4.34 -12.72 -17.63
CA LEU A 144 3.13 -12.17 -18.22
C LEU A 144 3.44 -11.17 -19.35
N THR A 145 4.09 -11.66 -20.42
CA THR A 145 4.54 -10.83 -21.55
C THR A 145 3.42 -10.21 -22.37
N GLU A 146 2.20 -10.73 -22.26
CA GLU A 146 1.01 -10.16 -22.90
C GLU A 146 0.61 -8.81 -22.28
N TYR A 147 0.95 -8.59 -21.01
CA TYR A 147 0.58 -7.38 -20.26
C TYR A 147 1.76 -6.46 -19.99
N PHE A 148 2.97 -7.01 -19.90
CA PHE A 148 4.20 -6.29 -19.63
C PHE A 148 5.15 -6.38 -20.82
N ASP A 149 5.27 -5.29 -21.57
CA ASP A 149 6.32 -5.16 -22.57
C ASP A 149 7.68 -5.14 -21.87
N ARG A 150 8.47 -6.21 -22.05
CA ARG A 150 9.79 -6.39 -21.44
C ARG A 150 10.75 -5.27 -21.79
N THR A 151 10.70 -4.78 -23.04
CA THR A 151 11.60 -3.70 -23.49
C THR A 151 11.27 -2.39 -22.79
N PHE A 152 9.99 -2.14 -22.58
CA PHE A 152 9.52 -0.98 -21.85
C PHE A 152 9.79 -1.07 -20.35
N VAL A 153 9.48 -2.20 -19.71
CA VAL A 153 9.64 -2.37 -18.25
C VAL A 153 11.11 -2.35 -17.82
N THR A 154 12.02 -2.83 -18.66
CA THR A 154 13.46 -2.75 -18.39
C THR A 154 14.06 -1.36 -18.68
N SER A 155 13.29 -0.45 -19.28
CA SER A 155 13.75 0.91 -19.57
C SER A 155 13.97 1.73 -18.31
N ALA A 156 15.05 2.51 -18.28
CA ALA A 156 15.32 3.44 -17.18
C ALA A 156 14.18 4.45 -16.98
N SER A 157 13.47 4.84 -18.06
CA SER A 157 12.32 5.74 -17.97
C SER A 157 11.16 5.12 -17.20
N PHE A 158 10.97 3.81 -17.29
CA PHE A 158 9.92 3.13 -16.55
C PHE A 158 10.24 3.15 -15.06
N PHE A 159 11.44 2.76 -14.66
CA PHE A 159 11.84 2.68 -13.26
C PHE A 159 11.74 4.03 -12.53
N TRP A 160 12.35 5.09 -13.06
CA TRP A 160 12.39 6.37 -12.32
C TRP A 160 11.00 7.01 -12.23
N LYS A 161 10.20 6.95 -13.30
CA LYS A 161 8.85 7.53 -13.31
C LYS A 161 7.90 6.76 -12.41
N THR A 162 7.94 5.42 -12.45
CA THR A 162 7.14 4.58 -11.53
C THR A 162 7.53 4.83 -10.09
N LEU A 163 8.83 4.91 -9.79
CA LEU A 163 9.32 5.25 -8.45
C LEU A 163 8.86 6.65 -8.01
N ALA A 164 8.88 7.63 -8.91
CA ALA A 164 8.38 8.98 -8.63
C ALA A 164 6.88 8.97 -8.32
N ILE A 165 6.07 8.24 -9.09
CA ILE A 165 4.63 8.08 -8.85
C ILE A 165 4.37 7.46 -7.47
N THR A 166 5.04 6.34 -7.16
CA THR A 166 4.92 5.67 -5.87
C THR A 166 5.34 6.59 -4.73
N THR A 167 6.44 7.31 -4.89
CA THR A 167 6.94 8.25 -3.87
C THR A 167 5.93 9.35 -3.59
N VAL A 168 5.40 9.99 -4.63
CA VAL A 168 4.41 11.08 -4.47
C VAL A 168 3.09 10.57 -3.88
N SER A 169 2.69 9.33 -4.20
CA SER A 169 1.52 8.69 -3.60
C SER A 169 1.71 8.37 -2.10
N CYS A 170 2.87 7.85 -1.72
CA CYS A 170 3.11 7.31 -0.37
C CYS A 170 3.66 8.33 0.63
N VAL A 171 4.52 9.26 0.20
CA VAL A 171 5.21 10.20 1.11
C VAL A 171 4.24 11.08 1.91
N PRO A 172 3.22 11.69 1.31
CA PRO A 172 2.29 12.55 2.07
C PRO A 172 1.51 11.78 3.12
N VAL A 173 1.14 10.54 2.80
CA VAL A 173 0.46 9.62 3.72
C VAL A 173 1.37 9.25 4.89
N TRP A 174 2.61 8.89 4.60
CA TRP A 174 3.61 8.57 5.61
C TRP A 174 3.88 9.79 6.52
N PHE A 175 4.08 10.96 5.92
CA PHE A 175 4.35 12.20 6.65
C PHE A 175 3.17 12.61 7.54
N ALA A 176 1.94 12.55 7.04
CA ALA A 176 0.73 12.82 7.82
C ALA A 176 0.63 11.88 9.04
N ARG A 177 0.97 10.60 8.85
CA ARG A 177 1.00 9.63 9.95
C ARG A 177 2.10 9.92 10.97
N CYS A 178 3.32 10.25 10.52
CA CYS A 178 4.41 10.65 11.41
C CYS A 178 4.03 11.86 12.27
N ILE A 179 3.41 12.88 11.67
CA ILE A 179 2.90 14.05 12.40
C ILE A 179 1.85 13.63 13.42
N HIS A 180 0.86 12.82 13.01
CA HIS A 180 -0.19 12.39 13.92
C HIS A 180 0.37 11.60 15.10
N ARG A 181 1.31 10.67 14.87
CA ARG A 181 1.96 9.89 15.93
C ARG A 181 2.79 10.75 16.88
N ARG A 182 3.42 11.83 16.39
CA ARG A 182 4.15 12.78 17.24
C ARG A 182 3.24 13.65 18.10
N ILE A 183 2.11 14.14 17.56
CA ILE A 183 1.18 15.01 18.30
C ILE A 183 0.33 14.20 19.28
N HIS A 184 -0.11 13.00 18.87
CA HIS A 184 -0.96 12.12 19.67
C HIS A 184 -0.30 10.75 19.82
N PRO A 185 0.74 10.63 20.68
CA PRO A 185 1.37 9.35 20.94
C PRO A 185 0.35 8.39 21.59
N PRO A 186 0.26 7.15 21.11
CA PRO A 186 -0.66 6.16 21.66
C PRO A 186 -0.28 5.79 23.10
N LEU A 187 -1.25 5.33 23.87
CA LEU A 187 -1.08 5.08 25.31
C LEU A 187 0.06 4.07 25.59
N HIS A 188 0.19 3.04 24.76
CA HIS A 188 1.27 2.05 24.85
C HIS A 188 2.66 2.66 24.61
N ALA A 189 2.78 3.67 23.73
CA ALA A 189 4.06 4.32 23.45
C ALA A 189 4.51 5.23 24.60
N LYS A 190 3.58 5.68 25.46
CA LYS A 190 3.92 6.43 26.68
C LYS A 190 4.51 5.51 27.75
N ILE A 191 3.94 4.32 27.92
CA ILE A 191 4.43 3.32 28.89
C ILE A 191 5.84 2.86 28.51
N LYS A 192 6.11 2.65 27.22
CA LYS A 192 7.45 2.25 26.72
C LYS A 192 8.51 3.36 26.82
N ALA A 193 8.13 4.60 27.13
CA ALA A 193 9.04 5.73 27.30
C ALA A 193 9.33 6.07 28.78
N ASP A 194 8.58 5.47 29.71
CA ASP A 194 8.78 5.59 31.17
C ASP A 194 9.65 4.44 31.73
N ASP A 195 10.01 3.45 30.91
CA ASP A 195 11.06 2.43 31.16
C ASP A 195 12.42 2.88 30.58
#